data_AF-A0A9L0RW86-F1
#
_entry.id   AF-A0A9L0RW86-F1
#
_cell.length_a   1.000
_cell.length_b   1.000
_cell.length_c   1.000
_cell.angle_alpha   90.00
_cell.angle_beta   90.00
_cell.angle_gamma   90.00
#
_symmetry.space_group_name_H-M   'P 1'
#
loop_
_entity.id
_entity.type
_entity.pdbx_description
1 polymer ?
#
loop_
_entity_poly.entity_id
_entity_poly.type
_entity_poly.pdbx_seq_one_letter_code
_entity_poly.pdbx_strand_id
1 'polypeptide(L)'
;MRCMESCTNIRPGETGMDVTSRCTLGDPNKLPEGVPQPARMPYISDKHPRQTLEVINLLRKHRELCDVVLVVGAKKIYAHRVILSACSPYFRAMFTGELAESRQTEVVIRDIDERAMELLIDFAYTSQITVEEGNVQTLLPAACLLQLAEIQEACCEFLKRQLDPSNCLGIRAFADTHSCRELLRIADKFTQHNFQEVMESEEFMLLPANQLIDIISSDELNVRSEEQVFNAVMAWVKYSIQERRPQLPQVLQHVRLPLLSPKFLVGTVGSDPLIKSDEECRDLVDEAKNYLLLPQERPLMQGPRTRPRKPIRCGEVLFAVGGWCSGDAISSVERYDPQTNEWRMVASMSKRRCGVGVSVLDDLLYAVGGHDGSSYLNSVERYDPKTNQWSSDVAPTSTCRTSVGVAVLGGFLYAVGGQDGVSCLNIVERYDPKENKWTRVASMSTRRLGVAVAVLGGFLYAVGGSDGTSPLNTVERYNPQENRWHTIAPMGTRRKHLGCAVYQDMIYAVGGRDDTTELSSAERYNPRTNQWSPVVAMTSRRSGVGLAVVNGQLMAVGGFDGTTYLKTIEVFDPDANTWRLYGGMNYRRLGGGVGVIKMTHCESHIW
;
A
#
# COMPACT_ATOMS: atom_id res chain seq x y z
N MET A 1 31.08 31.18 51.38
CA MET A 1 32.32 30.87 52.15
C MET A 1 32.59 29.39 52.00
N ARG A 2 33.77 29.04 51.43
CA ARG A 2 34.63 27.83 51.58
C ARG A 2 33.95 26.44 51.69
N CYS A 3 34.35 25.34 51.05
CA CYS A 3 35.45 24.88 50.17
C CYS A 3 34.90 23.60 49.49
N MET A 4 35.14 23.30 48.20
CA MET A 4 36.35 22.72 47.58
C MET A 4 36.74 21.30 48.02
N GLU A 5 37.00 20.46 47.00
CA GLU A 5 37.81 19.22 46.92
C GLU A 5 37.14 17.89 47.35
N SER A 6 37.20 16.77 46.60
CA SER A 6 38.08 16.37 45.49
C SER A 6 37.47 15.24 44.64
N CYS A 7 37.58 15.36 43.31
CA CYS A 7 37.48 14.27 42.34
C CYS A 7 38.81 13.50 42.26
N THR A 8 38.77 12.18 42.01
CA THR A 8 39.59 11.47 40.98
C THR A 8 39.37 9.94 41.06
N ASN A 9 38.66 9.38 40.07
CA ASN A 9 39.27 8.49 39.06
C ASN A 9 38.23 8.04 38.01
N ILE A 10 38.65 8.06 36.76
CA ILE A 10 37.87 7.97 35.52
C ILE A 10 38.19 6.65 34.79
N ARG A 11 37.14 5.85 34.50
CA ARG A 11 36.73 5.07 33.28
C ARG A 11 37.75 4.21 32.48
N PRO A 12 37.34 3.27 31.56
CA PRO A 12 36.00 3.01 30.98
C PRO A 12 35.54 1.53 30.83
N GLY A 13 34.24 1.33 30.56
CA GLY A 13 33.68 0.07 30.03
C GLY A 13 32.20 -0.18 30.33
N GLU A 14 31.28 0.57 29.69
CA GLU A 14 29.85 0.18 29.56
C GLU A 14 29.75 -0.96 28.53
N THR A 15 28.97 -2.03 28.69
CA THR A 15 27.50 -2.14 28.66
C THR A 15 27.14 -3.62 28.91
N GLY A 16 26.02 -4.05 29.47
CA GLY A 16 24.97 -3.41 30.23
C GLY A 16 24.17 -4.52 30.93
N MET A 17 23.58 -4.22 32.09
CA MET A 17 22.38 -4.86 32.62
C MET A 17 21.92 -4.06 33.84
N ASP A 18 20.66 -3.61 33.75
CA ASP A 18 19.96 -2.75 34.70
C ASP A 18 20.07 -3.22 36.16
N VAL A 19 20.65 -2.37 37.00
CA VAL A 19 20.40 -2.36 38.44
C VAL A 19 19.67 -1.07 38.77
N THR A 20 18.35 -1.15 38.90
CA THR A 20 17.59 -0.21 39.72
C THR A 20 16.93 -0.96 40.88
N SER A 21 17.77 -1.35 41.83
CA SER A 21 17.37 -1.42 43.23
C SER A 21 17.10 0.01 43.71
N ARG A 22 15.84 0.47 43.59
CA ARG A 22 15.37 1.66 44.31
C ARG A 22 14.55 1.23 45.50
N CYS A 23 15.09 1.60 46.66
CA CYS A 23 14.47 1.64 47.97
C CYS A 23 12.96 1.88 47.88
N THR A 24 12.19 0.87 48.25
CA THR A 24 10.83 1.04 48.73
C THR A 24 10.92 1.84 50.02
N LEU A 25 10.82 3.16 49.92
CA LEU A 25 10.36 3.99 51.02
C LEU A 25 9.03 3.38 51.45
N GLY A 26 9.03 2.77 52.63
CA GLY A 26 7.84 2.23 53.26
C GLY A 26 6.76 3.30 53.25
N ASP A 27 5.63 2.96 52.64
CA ASP A 27 4.44 3.78 52.59
C ASP A 27 4.09 4.23 54.03
N PRO A 28 4.03 5.55 54.33
CA PRO A 28 3.72 6.06 55.66
C PRO A 28 2.33 5.65 56.18
N ASN A 29 1.52 4.97 55.36
CA ASN A 29 0.12 4.65 55.62
C ASN A 29 -0.18 3.17 55.96
N LYS A 30 0.79 2.35 56.32
CA LYS A 30 0.48 1.04 56.95
C LYS A 30 0.12 1.21 58.43
N LEU A 31 -1.13 1.64 58.65
CA LEU A 31 -1.82 1.54 59.95
C LEU A 31 -2.15 0.06 60.25
N PRO A 32 -2.25 -0.34 61.53
CA PRO A 32 -2.52 -1.72 61.93
C PRO A 32 -3.85 -2.22 61.37
N GLU A 33 -3.88 -3.45 60.88
CA GLU A 33 -5.09 -4.13 60.42
C GLU A 33 -6.12 -4.21 61.55
N GLY A 34 -7.30 -3.61 61.34
CA GLY A 34 -8.41 -3.68 62.29
C GLY A 34 -9.26 -2.42 62.46
N VAL A 35 -8.93 -1.30 61.80
CA VAL A 35 -9.78 -0.09 61.80
C VAL A 35 -10.48 0.05 60.44
N PRO A 36 -11.81 0.22 60.37
CA PRO A 36 -12.49 0.40 59.09
C PRO A 36 -11.95 1.66 58.42
N GLN A 37 -11.33 1.51 57.24
CA GLN A 37 -10.99 2.68 56.44
C GLN A 37 -12.28 3.43 56.12
N PRO A 38 -12.36 4.76 56.33
CA PRO A 38 -13.55 5.51 56.01
C PRO A 38 -13.88 5.33 54.53
N ALA A 39 -15.15 5.12 54.20
CA ALA A 39 -15.60 4.94 52.82
C ALA A 39 -15.12 6.13 51.96
N ARG A 40 -14.17 5.87 51.06
CA ARG A 40 -13.66 6.86 50.11
C ARG A 40 -14.33 6.62 48.77
N MET A 41 -15.12 7.59 48.31
CA MET A 41 -15.71 7.60 46.97
C MET A 41 -15.12 8.77 46.19
N PRO A 42 -14.12 8.55 45.30
CA PRO A 42 -13.64 9.60 44.43
C PRO A 42 -14.76 9.99 43.45
N TYR A 43 -15.14 11.26 43.45
CA TYR A 43 -16.12 11.83 42.52
C TYR A 43 -15.43 12.78 41.55
N ILE A 44 -15.61 12.55 40.26
CA ILE A 44 -15.14 13.42 39.18
C ILE A 44 -16.38 13.93 38.44
N SER A 45 -16.54 15.25 38.37
CA SER A 45 -17.68 15.87 37.68
C SER A 45 -17.30 16.22 36.25
N ASP A 46 -17.93 15.56 35.27
CA ASP A 46 -17.75 15.90 33.85
C ASP A 46 -18.37 17.25 33.47
N LYS A 47 -19.31 17.75 34.29
CA LYS A 47 -20.04 19.01 34.03
C LYS A 47 -19.30 20.25 34.53
N HIS A 48 -18.52 20.11 35.60
CA HIS A 48 -17.91 21.25 36.27
C HIS A 48 -16.93 22.04 35.38
N PRO A 49 -16.01 21.42 34.61
CA PRO A 49 -15.10 22.15 33.73
C PRO A 49 -15.84 22.96 32.66
N ARG A 50 -16.85 22.36 32.02
CA ARG A 50 -17.67 23.00 30.99
C ARG A 50 -18.45 24.18 31.53
N GLN A 51 -19.17 24.00 32.64
CA GLN A 51 -19.94 25.08 33.27
C GLN A 51 -19.04 26.24 33.73
N THR A 52 -17.85 25.92 34.24
CA THR A 52 -16.89 26.94 34.67
C THR A 52 -16.39 27.76 33.49
N LEU A 53 -15.99 27.12 32.38
CA LEU A 53 -15.59 27.83 31.16
C LEU A 53 -16.74 28.64 30.54
N GLU A 54 -17.97 28.13 30.56
CA GLU A 54 -19.16 28.85 30.10
C GLU A 54 -19.37 30.16 30.89
N VAL A 55 -19.23 30.12 32.22
CA VAL A 55 -19.33 31.32 33.08
C VAL A 55 -18.17 32.28 32.81
N ILE A 56 -16.94 31.79 32.70
CA ILE A 56 -15.77 32.63 32.41
C ILE A 56 -15.89 33.32 31.04
N ASN A 57 -16.45 32.62 30.05
CA ASN A 57 -16.73 33.21 28.73
C ASN A 57 -17.78 34.35 28.83
N LEU A 58 -18.79 34.20 29.69
CA LEU A 58 -19.77 35.26 29.94
C LEU A 58 -19.11 36.50 30.56
N LEU A 59 -18.23 36.31 31.55
CA LEU A 59 -17.44 37.39 32.16
C LEU A 59 -16.61 38.11 31.11
N ARG A 60 -15.93 37.36 30.22
CA ARG A 60 -15.18 37.94 29.09
C ARG A 60 -16.06 38.81 28.19
N LYS A 61 -17.25 38.31 27.81
CA LYS A 61 -18.19 39.04 26.94
C LYS A 61 -18.70 40.33 27.59
N HIS A 62 -18.86 40.35 28.91
CA HIS A 62 -19.22 41.54 29.67
C HIS A 62 -18.03 42.44 30.04
N ARG A 63 -16.80 42.01 29.70
CA ARG A 63 -15.54 42.68 30.05
C ARG A 63 -15.31 42.79 31.55
N GLU A 64 -15.83 41.83 32.30
CA GLU A 64 -15.65 41.71 33.74
C GLU A 64 -14.39 40.90 34.02
N LEU A 65 -13.54 41.38 34.93
CA LEU A 65 -12.31 40.72 35.37
C LEU A 65 -11.26 40.47 34.27
N CYS A 66 -11.43 41.02 33.07
CA CYS A 66 -10.42 40.98 32.00
C CYS A 66 -9.18 41.79 32.41
N ASP A 67 -8.02 41.12 32.45
CA ASP A 67 -6.73 41.64 32.88
C ASP A 67 -5.74 41.84 31.70
N VAL A 68 -6.20 41.59 30.47
CA VAL A 68 -5.46 41.87 29.25
C VAL A 68 -6.39 42.22 28.07
N VAL A 69 -5.92 43.12 27.21
CA VAL A 69 -6.53 43.43 25.92
C VAL A 69 -5.53 43.14 24.81
N LEU A 70 -5.86 42.21 23.92
CA LEU A 70 -5.08 41.93 22.72
C LEU A 70 -5.51 42.87 21.61
N VAL A 71 -4.55 43.58 21.02
CA VAL A 71 -4.76 44.47 19.88
C VAL A 71 -4.22 43.79 18.63
N VAL A 72 -5.11 43.42 17.72
CA VAL A 72 -4.76 42.78 16.43
C VAL A 72 -5.35 43.64 15.33
N GLY A 73 -4.49 44.27 14.53
CA GLY A 73 -4.90 45.27 13.55
C GLY A 73 -5.70 46.40 14.20
N ALA A 74 -6.97 46.57 13.77
CA ALA A 74 -7.88 47.56 14.33
C ALA A 74 -8.74 47.02 15.49
N LYS A 75 -8.70 45.71 15.76
CA LYS A 75 -9.60 45.05 16.69
C LYS A 75 -8.98 44.91 18.09
N LYS A 76 -9.78 45.24 19.11
CA LYS A 76 -9.43 45.04 20.54
C LYS A 76 -10.21 43.85 21.10
N ILE A 77 -9.49 42.83 21.56
CA ILE A 77 -10.05 41.59 22.12
C ILE A 77 -9.73 41.54 23.61
N TYR A 78 -10.77 41.57 24.45
CA TYR A 78 -10.64 41.49 25.91
C TYR A 78 -10.54 40.03 26.34
N ALA A 79 -9.61 39.71 27.24
CA ALA A 79 -9.37 38.35 27.69
C ALA A 79 -8.79 38.30 29.12
N HIS A 80 -8.70 37.08 29.64
CA HIS A 80 -8.06 36.73 30.90
C HIS A 80 -6.72 36.03 30.63
N ARG A 81 -5.62 36.56 31.19
CA ARG A 81 -4.27 36.02 31.05
C ARG A 81 -4.21 34.54 31.44
N VAL A 82 -4.87 34.16 32.53
CA VAL A 82 -4.87 32.79 33.04
C VAL A 82 -5.45 31.79 32.02
N ILE A 83 -6.54 32.14 31.33
CA ILE A 83 -7.15 31.26 30.33
C ILE A 83 -6.25 31.13 29.10
N LEU A 84 -5.70 32.25 28.63
CA LEU A 84 -4.80 32.26 27.48
C LEU A 84 -3.51 31.48 27.76
N SER A 85 -2.91 31.67 28.93
CA SER A 85 -1.72 30.91 29.35
C SER A 85 -1.98 29.43 29.61
N ALA A 86 -3.21 29.06 30.00
CA ALA A 86 -3.58 27.65 30.14
C ALA A 86 -3.73 26.95 28.78
N CYS A 87 -4.31 27.64 27.80
CA CYS A 87 -4.60 27.08 26.48
C CYS A 87 -3.37 27.13 25.53
N SER A 88 -2.56 28.19 25.61
CA SER A 88 -1.47 28.45 24.68
C SER A 88 -0.12 28.57 25.38
N PRO A 89 0.87 27.73 25.01
CA PRO A 89 2.24 27.87 25.49
C PRO A 89 2.88 29.21 25.14
N TYR A 90 2.52 29.81 24.00
CA TYR A 90 2.98 31.13 23.58
C TYR A 90 2.53 32.21 24.57
N PHE A 91 1.23 32.28 24.89
CA PHE A 91 0.71 33.24 25.87
C PHE A 91 1.20 32.95 27.29
N ARG A 92 1.43 31.68 27.63
CA ARG A 92 2.08 31.32 28.90
C ARG A 92 3.46 31.95 29.01
N ALA A 93 4.32 31.72 28.03
CA ALA A 93 5.66 32.30 28.00
C ALA A 93 5.64 33.83 28.03
N MET A 94 4.71 34.45 27.29
CA MET A 94 4.54 35.90 27.27
C MET A 94 4.12 36.50 28.62
N PHE A 95 3.15 35.89 29.31
CA PHE A 95 2.58 36.46 30.54
C PHE A 95 3.31 36.02 31.82
N THR A 96 3.98 34.87 31.83
CA THR A 96 4.76 34.40 32.98
C THR A 96 6.26 34.69 32.88
N GLY A 97 6.72 35.24 31.75
CA GLY A 97 8.11 35.64 31.54
C GLY A 97 8.45 37.01 32.13
N GLU A 98 9.72 37.39 32.05
CA GLU A 98 10.22 38.72 32.48
C GLU A 98 10.10 39.80 31.39
N LEU A 99 9.45 39.50 30.28
CA LEU A 99 9.28 40.41 29.13
C LEU A 99 8.34 41.58 29.46
N ALA A 100 8.45 42.69 28.73
CA ALA A 100 7.69 43.92 29.01
C ALA A 100 6.17 43.71 28.90
N GLU A 101 5.75 42.84 27.99
CA GLU A 101 4.37 42.42 27.72
C GLU A 101 3.72 41.75 28.93
N SER A 102 4.51 41.13 29.81
CA SER A 102 4.02 40.54 31.07
C SER A 102 3.36 41.60 31.97
N ARG A 103 3.73 42.88 31.84
CA ARG A 103 3.23 43.99 32.67
C ARG A 103 2.27 44.93 31.94
N GLN A 104 2.04 44.71 30.64
CA GLN A 104 1.19 45.58 29.82
C GLN A 104 -0.28 45.17 29.88
N THR A 105 -1.19 46.13 30.03
CA THR A 105 -2.63 45.88 29.98
C THR A 105 -3.14 45.74 28.53
N GLU A 106 -2.49 46.40 27.57
CA GLU A 106 -2.76 46.24 26.14
C GLU A 106 -1.53 45.64 25.44
N VAL A 107 -1.69 44.52 24.76
CA VAL A 107 -0.62 43.80 24.05
C VAL A 107 -0.93 43.76 22.56
N VAL A 108 -0.02 44.27 21.74
CA VAL A 108 -0.18 44.29 20.28
C VAL A 108 0.37 42.99 19.70
N ILE A 109 -0.50 42.22 19.03
CA ILE A 109 -0.09 41.02 18.30
C ILE A 109 -0.04 41.34 16.82
N ARG A 110 1.11 41.08 16.20
CA ARG A 110 1.37 41.30 14.77
C ARG A 110 1.31 39.98 14.02
N ASP A 111 1.16 40.07 12.70
CA ASP A 111 1.27 38.94 11.77
C ASP A 111 0.22 37.84 11.97
N ILE A 112 -0.94 38.19 12.53
CA ILE A 112 -2.12 37.31 12.64
C ILE A 112 -3.35 38.03 12.08
N ASP A 113 -4.16 37.31 11.32
CA ASP A 113 -5.47 37.79 10.84
C ASP A 113 -6.45 38.03 12.01
N GLU A 114 -7.20 39.14 11.95
CA GLU A 114 -8.09 39.56 13.04
C GLU A 114 -9.18 38.51 13.35
N ARG A 115 -9.70 37.85 12.32
CA ARG A 115 -10.76 36.84 12.46
C ARG A 115 -10.19 35.52 12.94
N ALA A 116 -9.02 35.12 12.45
CA ALA A 116 -8.32 33.95 12.96
C ALA A 116 -8.00 34.08 14.46
N MET A 117 -7.47 35.23 14.90
CA MET A 117 -7.24 35.47 16.33
C MET A 117 -8.53 35.37 17.13
N GLU A 118 -9.62 35.99 16.69
CA GLU A 118 -10.90 35.92 17.40
C GLU A 118 -11.39 34.47 17.57
N LEU A 119 -11.32 33.64 16.52
CA LEU A 119 -11.70 32.23 16.58
C LEU A 119 -10.83 31.43 17.56
N LEU A 120 -9.52 31.68 17.58
CA LEU A 120 -8.59 31.00 18.49
C LEU A 120 -8.81 31.41 19.95
N ILE A 121 -9.10 32.69 20.18
CA ILE A 121 -9.46 33.18 21.52
C ILE A 121 -10.81 32.62 21.92
N ASP A 122 -11.82 32.62 21.06
CA ASP A 122 -13.12 32.03 21.35
C ASP A 122 -13.00 30.54 21.69
N PHE A 123 -12.19 29.78 20.95
CA PHE A 123 -11.86 28.38 21.26
C PHE A 123 -11.30 28.22 22.68
N ALA A 124 -10.43 29.11 23.14
CA ALA A 124 -9.88 29.04 24.50
C ALA A 124 -10.95 29.12 25.61
N TYR A 125 -12.14 29.66 25.30
CA TYR A 125 -13.26 29.76 26.24
C TYR A 125 -14.40 28.78 25.95
N THR A 126 -14.57 28.31 24.71
CA THR A 126 -15.69 27.46 24.29
C THR A 126 -15.30 26.00 24.05
N SER A 127 -14.00 25.73 23.87
CA SER A 127 -13.47 24.45 23.37
C SER A 127 -14.07 24.02 22.03
N GLN A 128 -14.55 24.98 21.22
CA GLN A 128 -15.18 24.72 19.93
C GLN A 128 -14.59 25.65 18.86
N ILE A 129 -14.25 25.07 17.72
CA ILE A 129 -13.78 25.80 16.54
C ILE A 129 -14.26 25.09 15.28
N THR A 130 -14.66 25.87 14.28
CA THR A 130 -15.11 25.36 12.98
C THR A 130 -14.04 25.66 11.93
N VAL A 131 -13.45 24.60 11.36
CA VAL A 131 -12.47 24.71 10.27
C VAL A 131 -13.20 24.60 8.93
N GLU A 132 -12.98 25.58 8.06
CA GLU A 132 -13.64 25.72 6.76
C GLU A 132 -12.60 26.14 5.70
N GLU A 133 -12.92 25.94 4.42
CA GLU A 133 -12.02 26.31 3.30
C GLU A 133 -11.62 27.80 3.34
N GLY A 134 -12.57 28.68 3.68
CA GLY A 134 -12.34 30.12 3.73
C GLY A 134 -11.52 30.60 4.93
N ASN A 135 -11.27 29.75 5.94
CA ASN A 135 -10.53 30.14 7.16
C ASN A 135 -9.25 29.35 7.39
N VAL A 136 -9.11 28.13 6.83
CA VAL A 136 -7.98 27.24 7.15
C VAL A 136 -6.61 27.84 6.81
N GLN A 137 -6.53 28.65 5.76
CA GLN A 137 -5.29 29.31 5.32
C GLN A 137 -4.80 30.38 6.30
N THR A 138 -5.69 31.06 7.02
CA THR A 138 -5.31 32.05 8.04
C THR A 138 -5.31 31.47 9.45
N LEU A 139 -6.09 30.42 9.69
CA LEU A 139 -6.23 29.76 10.97
C LEU A 139 -5.02 28.87 11.32
N LEU A 140 -4.53 28.06 10.38
CA LEU A 140 -3.39 27.18 10.63
C LEU A 140 -2.11 27.96 11.00
N PRO A 141 -1.71 29.02 10.28
CA PRO A 141 -0.51 29.79 10.64
C PRO A 141 -0.63 30.44 12.01
N ALA A 142 -1.82 30.96 12.34
CA ALA A 142 -2.11 31.55 13.63
C ALA A 142 -2.04 30.49 14.76
N ALA A 143 -2.58 29.29 14.54
CA ALA A 143 -2.46 28.17 15.48
C ALA A 143 -1.01 27.68 15.64
N CYS A 144 -0.20 27.69 14.57
CA CYS A 144 1.24 27.42 14.63
C CYS A 144 1.97 28.45 15.49
N LEU A 145 1.75 29.74 15.23
CA LEU A 145 2.40 30.83 15.96
C LEU A 145 2.02 30.84 17.45
N LEU A 146 0.74 30.64 17.77
CA LEU A 146 0.24 30.55 19.14
C LEU A 146 0.48 29.17 19.80
N GLN A 147 1.11 28.23 19.09
CA GLN A 147 1.43 26.88 19.58
C GLN A 147 0.21 26.08 20.07
N LEU A 148 -0.92 26.21 19.37
CA LEU A 148 -2.17 25.49 19.64
C LEU A 148 -2.22 24.17 18.84
N ALA A 149 -1.59 23.12 19.38
CA ALA A 149 -1.38 21.85 18.69
C ALA A 149 -2.70 21.15 18.26
N GLU A 150 -3.74 21.13 19.10
CA GLU A 150 -5.02 20.50 18.77
C GLU A 150 -5.69 21.13 17.53
N ILE A 151 -5.56 22.45 17.38
CA ILE A 151 -6.12 23.17 16.25
C ILE A 151 -5.26 22.95 15.00
N GLN A 152 -3.93 22.89 15.14
CA GLN A 152 -3.05 22.51 14.04
C GLN A 152 -3.41 21.13 13.49
N GLU A 153 -3.60 20.14 14.37
CA GLU A 153 -4.03 18.79 13.99
C GLU A 153 -5.38 18.80 13.28
N ALA A 154 -6.38 19.54 13.80
CA ALA A 154 -7.69 19.66 13.18
C ALA A 154 -7.62 20.30 11.78
N CYS A 155 -6.83 21.36 11.61
CA CYS A 155 -6.59 22.00 10.31
C CYS A 155 -5.85 21.07 9.35
N CYS A 156 -4.84 20.33 9.81
CA CYS A 156 -4.15 19.35 8.99
C CYS A 156 -5.08 18.20 8.56
N GLU A 157 -5.92 17.68 9.44
CA GLU A 157 -6.91 16.64 9.11
C GLU A 157 -7.95 17.14 8.10
N PHE A 158 -8.39 18.40 8.22
CA PHE A 158 -9.25 19.01 7.22
C PHE A 158 -8.57 19.06 5.84
N LEU A 159 -7.33 19.55 5.77
CA LEU A 159 -6.57 19.64 4.51
C LEU A 159 -6.28 18.26 3.90
N LYS A 160 -5.99 17.24 4.73
CA LYS A 160 -5.80 15.86 4.25
C LYS A 160 -7.04 15.32 3.52
N ARG A 161 -8.24 15.65 3.99
CA ARG A 161 -9.50 15.20 3.38
C ARG A 161 -9.86 15.94 2.09
N GLN A 162 -9.26 17.11 1.87
CA GLN A 162 -9.50 17.98 0.70
C GLN A 162 -8.37 17.91 -0.33
N LEU A 163 -7.45 16.95 -0.22
CA LEU A 163 -6.37 16.76 -1.20
C LEU A 163 -6.94 16.35 -2.56
N ASP A 164 -6.65 17.17 -3.56
CA ASP A 164 -7.05 16.99 -4.95
C ASP A 164 -5.85 17.27 -5.88
N PRO A 165 -5.75 16.65 -7.07
CA PRO A 165 -4.65 16.93 -7.99
C PRO A 165 -4.49 18.41 -8.34
N SER A 166 -5.57 19.19 -8.32
CA SER A 166 -5.56 20.63 -8.62
C SER A 166 -5.03 21.53 -7.50
N ASN A 167 -5.01 21.07 -6.24
CA ASN A 167 -4.64 21.88 -5.07
C ASN A 167 -3.47 21.28 -4.24
N CYS A 168 -3.02 20.07 -4.60
CA CYS A 168 -2.04 19.34 -3.79
C CYS A 168 -0.69 20.05 -3.69
N LEU A 169 -0.29 20.80 -4.72
CA LEU A 169 0.96 21.57 -4.72
C LEU A 169 0.84 22.78 -3.80
N GLY A 170 -0.29 23.49 -3.82
CA GLY A 170 -0.61 24.54 -2.87
C GLY A 170 -0.59 24.05 -1.42
N ILE A 171 -1.28 22.93 -1.12
CA ILE A 171 -1.31 22.33 0.22
C ILE A 171 0.08 21.88 0.67
N ARG A 172 0.87 21.30 -0.24
CA ARG A 172 2.26 20.91 0.01
C ARG A 172 3.14 22.11 0.38
N ALA A 173 3.12 23.17 -0.42
CA ALA A 173 3.89 24.39 -0.17
C ALA A 173 3.46 25.07 1.14
N PHE A 174 2.15 25.06 1.43
CA PHE A 174 1.60 25.56 2.68
C PHE A 174 2.08 24.75 3.89
N ALA A 175 2.08 23.42 3.78
CA ALA A 175 2.56 22.53 4.84
C ALA A 175 4.07 22.71 5.11
N ASP A 176 4.88 22.90 4.07
CA ASP A 176 6.31 23.17 4.19
C ASP A 176 6.58 24.50 4.92
N THR A 177 5.89 25.57 4.49
CA THR A 177 5.99 26.92 5.09
C THR A 177 5.68 26.91 6.59
N HIS A 178 4.70 26.12 7.01
CA HIS A 178 4.28 26.03 8.42
C HIS A 178 4.87 24.83 9.16
N SER A 179 5.88 24.16 8.60
CA SER A 179 6.58 23.00 9.20
C SER A 179 5.64 21.86 9.63
N CYS A 180 4.51 21.71 8.95
CA CYS A 180 3.52 20.64 9.18
C CYS A 180 4.00 19.34 8.53
N ARG A 181 4.99 18.69 9.15
CA ARG A 181 5.71 17.53 8.56
C ARG A 181 4.81 16.39 8.09
N GLU A 182 3.77 16.06 8.85
CA GLU A 182 2.88 14.96 8.48
C GLU A 182 1.98 15.31 7.30
N LEU A 183 1.45 16.55 7.26
CA LEU A 183 0.68 17.03 6.11
C LEU A 183 1.57 17.11 4.86
N LEU A 184 2.79 17.63 5.00
CA LEU A 184 3.77 17.70 3.92
C LEU A 184 4.07 16.32 3.35
N ARG A 185 4.35 15.33 4.22
CA ARG A 185 4.62 13.94 3.82
C ARG A 185 3.44 13.30 3.07
N ILE A 186 2.20 13.60 3.48
CA ILE A 186 1.00 13.08 2.83
C ILE A 186 0.78 13.78 1.49
N ALA A 187 0.92 15.10 1.43
CA ALA A 187 0.81 15.88 0.21
C ALA A 187 1.90 15.46 -0.81
N ASP A 188 3.15 15.28 -0.39
CA ASP A 188 4.25 14.77 -1.22
C ASP A 188 3.89 13.42 -1.86
N LYS A 189 3.43 12.46 -1.05
CA LYS A 189 3.03 11.14 -1.55
C LYS A 189 1.85 11.22 -2.52
N PHE A 190 0.89 12.11 -2.23
CA PHE A 190 -0.26 12.32 -3.10
C PHE A 190 0.15 12.93 -4.45
N THR A 191 1.00 13.96 -4.43
CA THR A 191 1.57 14.58 -5.63
C THR A 191 2.37 13.57 -6.46
N GLN A 192 3.20 12.75 -5.81
CA GLN A 192 3.97 11.70 -6.47
C GLN A 192 3.06 10.64 -7.12
N HIS A 193 1.95 10.27 -6.46
CA HIS A 193 1.01 9.28 -6.96
C HIS A 193 0.19 9.78 -8.15
N ASN A 194 -0.30 11.02 -8.09
CA ASN A 194 -1.18 11.63 -9.08
C ASN A 194 -0.44 12.55 -10.06
N PHE A 195 0.88 12.38 -10.20
CA PHE A 195 1.74 13.30 -10.96
C PHE A 195 1.28 13.52 -12.40
N GLN A 196 0.63 12.53 -13.02
CA GLN A 196 0.07 12.62 -14.37
C GLN A 196 -1.01 13.71 -14.48
N GLU A 197 -1.87 13.87 -13.48
CA GLU A 197 -2.90 14.92 -13.46
C GLU A 197 -2.30 16.25 -12.98
N VAL A 198 -1.37 16.19 -12.02
CA VAL A 198 -0.70 17.38 -11.47
C VAL A 198 0.08 18.14 -12.53
N MET A 199 0.77 17.46 -13.46
CA MET A 199 1.56 18.15 -14.50
C MET A 199 0.71 18.96 -15.50
N GLU A 200 -0.59 18.68 -15.58
CA GLU A 200 -1.53 19.42 -16.43
C GLU A 200 -2.14 20.63 -15.70
N SER A 201 -1.96 20.72 -14.38
CA SER A 201 -2.50 21.80 -13.56
C SER A 201 -1.76 23.13 -13.76
N GLU A 202 -2.48 24.24 -13.56
CA GLU A 202 -1.89 25.58 -13.57
C GLU A 202 -0.91 25.79 -12.41
N GLU A 203 -1.19 25.21 -11.22
CA GLU A 203 -0.29 25.27 -10.06
C GLU A 203 1.10 24.72 -10.39
N PHE A 204 1.18 23.64 -11.18
CA PHE A 204 2.45 23.06 -11.62
C PHE A 204 3.26 24.04 -12.48
N MET A 205 2.59 24.75 -13.40
CA MET A 205 3.25 25.74 -14.26
C MET A 205 3.76 26.95 -13.48
N LEU A 206 3.20 27.26 -12.32
CA LEU A 206 3.59 28.37 -11.46
C LEU A 206 4.68 28.01 -10.43
N LEU A 207 5.10 26.73 -10.35
CA LEU A 207 6.08 26.28 -9.37
C LEU A 207 7.44 27.00 -9.49
N PRO A 208 8.06 27.36 -8.35
CA PRO A 208 9.47 27.72 -8.30
C PRO A 208 10.40 26.55 -8.68
N ALA A 209 11.58 26.85 -9.22
CA ALA A 209 12.52 25.84 -9.72
C ALA A 209 12.95 24.81 -8.66
N ASN A 210 13.19 25.26 -7.42
CA ASN A 210 13.56 24.38 -6.31
C ASN A 210 12.47 23.36 -5.98
N GLN A 211 11.21 23.80 -5.92
CA GLN A 211 10.08 22.90 -5.64
C GLN A 211 9.84 21.92 -6.79
N LEU A 212 10.02 22.37 -8.04
CA LEU A 212 9.96 21.48 -9.19
C LEU A 212 11.05 20.41 -9.11
N ILE A 213 12.30 20.81 -8.81
CA ILE A 213 13.43 19.91 -8.64
C ILE A 213 13.15 18.87 -7.54
N ASP A 214 12.60 19.27 -6.40
CA ASP A 214 12.26 18.36 -5.31
C ASP A 214 11.25 17.28 -5.76
N ILE A 215 10.28 17.67 -6.59
CA ILE A 215 9.27 16.74 -7.12
C ILE A 215 9.90 15.78 -8.16
N ILE A 216 10.58 16.32 -9.18
CA ILE A 216 11.10 15.52 -10.29
C ILE A 216 12.36 14.72 -9.93
N SER A 217 13.05 15.06 -8.84
CA SER A 217 14.19 14.28 -8.35
C SER A 217 13.76 12.99 -7.66
N SER A 218 12.51 12.90 -7.19
CA SER A 218 11.99 11.76 -6.43
C SER A 218 12.06 10.44 -7.21
N ASP A 219 12.67 9.43 -6.60
CA ASP A 219 12.64 8.04 -7.08
C ASP A 219 11.23 7.45 -7.12
N GLU A 220 10.27 8.03 -6.38
CA GLU A 220 8.92 7.50 -6.17
C GLU A 220 7.86 8.12 -7.10
N LEU A 221 8.26 8.96 -8.06
CA LEU A 221 7.32 9.61 -8.98
C LEU A 221 6.57 8.59 -9.85
N ASN A 222 5.23 8.63 -9.83
CA ASN A 222 4.39 7.73 -10.61
C ASN A 222 4.23 8.23 -12.05
N VAL A 223 5.13 7.80 -12.93
CA VAL A 223 5.13 8.14 -14.36
C VAL A 223 5.23 6.90 -15.22
N ARG A 224 4.58 6.93 -16.40
CA ARG A 224 4.62 5.83 -17.38
C ARG A 224 5.97 5.75 -18.09
N SER A 225 6.62 6.90 -18.28
CA SER A 225 7.93 7.03 -18.90
C SER A 225 8.62 8.33 -18.48
N GLU A 226 9.95 8.37 -18.59
CA GLU A 226 10.71 9.62 -18.44
C GLU A 226 10.39 10.66 -19.52
N GLU A 227 9.79 10.23 -20.65
CA GLU A 227 9.34 11.16 -21.69
C GLU A 227 8.25 12.10 -21.15
N GLN A 228 7.38 11.62 -20.23
CA GLN A 228 6.39 12.46 -19.57
C GLN A 228 7.04 13.50 -18.66
N VAL A 229 8.04 13.10 -17.87
CA VAL A 229 8.79 14.02 -17.00
C VAL A 229 9.49 15.09 -17.83
N PHE A 230 10.13 14.69 -18.94
CA PHE A 230 10.76 15.62 -19.87
C PHE A 230 9.74 16.62 -20.44
N ASN A 231 8.60 16.14 -20.93
CA ASN A 231 7.55 17.01 -21.48
C ASN A 231 7.00 17.98 -20.43
N ALA A 232 6.80 17.54 -19.21
CA ALA A 232 6.35 18.38 -18.10
C ALA A 232 7.38 19.49 -17.79
N VAL A 233 8.67 19.15 -17.71
CA VAL A 233 9.76 20.13 -17.51
C VAL A 233 9.80 21.13 -18.67
N MET A 234 9.70 20.66 -19.91
CA MET A 234 9.70 21.55 -21.07
C MET A 234 8.47 22.45 -21.15
N ALA A 235 7.30 21.97 -20.74
CA ALA A 235 6.09 22.79 -20.63
C ALA A 235 6.27 23.89 -19.57
N TRP A 236 6.84 23.54 -18.41
CA TRP A 236 7.17 24.49 -17.36
C TRP A 236 8.18 25.55 -17.84
N VAL A 237 9.25 25.17 -18.55
CA VAL A 237 10.21 26.16 -19.09
C VAL A 237 9.56 27.04 -20.16
N LYS A 238 8.74 26.47 -21.04
CA LYS A 238 8.05 27.21 -22.12
C LYS A 238 6.99 28.19 -21.60
N TYR A 239 6.46 27.98 -20.40
CA TYR A 239 5.52 28.91 -19.76
C TYR A 239 6.17 30.27 -19.43
N SER A 240 7.44 30.30 -18.99
CA SER A 240 8.20 31.54 -18.75
C SER A 240 9.64 31.42 -19.27
N ILE A 241 9.82 31.52 -20.59
CA ILE A 241 11.12 31.27 -21.25
C ILE A 241 12.20 32.23 -20.77
N GLN A 242 11.88 33.52 -20.58
CA GLN A 242 12.88 34.54 -20.25
C GLN A 242 13.52 34.29 -18.88
N GLU A 243 12.74 33.87 -17.89
CA GLU A 243 13.20 33.66 -16.52
C GLU A 243 13.74 32.24 -16.28
N ARG A 244 13.15 31.24 -16.95
CA ARG A 244 13.44 29.82 -16.67
C ARG A 244 14.51 29.23 -17.58
N ARG A 245 14.83 29.85 -18.71
CA ARG A 245 15.90 29.38 -19.60
C ARG A 245 17.25 29.21 -18.89
N PRO A 246 17.72 30.13 -18.02
CA PRO A 246 18.97 29.94 -17.27
C PRO A 246 18.91 28.79 -16.25
N GLN A 247 17.71 28.40 -15.82
CA GLN A 247 17.49 27.34 -14.83
C GLN A 247 17.32 25.96 -15.49
N LEU A 248 17.12 25.90 -16.81
CA LEU A 248 16.88 24.66 -17.55
C LEU A 248 17.95 23.59 -17.28
N PRO A 249 19.27 23.87 -17.28
CA PRO A 249 20.28 22.84 -17.02
C PRO A 249 20.13 22.21 -15.62
N GLN A 250 19.88 23.05 -14.62
CA GLN A 250 19.71 22.65 -13.22
C GLN A 250 18.45 21.80 -13.00
N VAL A 251 17.40 21.99 -13.79
CA VAL A 251 16.18 21.19 -13.73
C VAL A 251 16.35 19.90 -14.56
N LEU A 252 16.92 20.01 -15.76
CA LEU A 252 17.06 18.91 -16.72
C LEU A 252 17.94 17.76 -16.20
N GLN A 253 18.96 18.04 -15.37
CA GLN A 253 19.79 17.01 -14.74
C GLN A 253 19.01 16.03 -13.84
N HIS A 254 17.79 16.38 -13.42
CA HIS A 254 16.92 15.51 -12.62
C HIS A 254 15.93 14.69 -13.47
N VAL A 255 15.92 14.90 -14.79
CA VAL A 255 15.24 14.04 -15.76
C VAL A 255 16.20 12.91 -16.16
N ARG A 256 15.73 11.66 -16.15
CA ARG A 256 16.59 10.49 -16.38
C ARG A 256 16.71 10.22 -17.88
N LEU A 257 17.36 11.15 -18.59
CA LEU A 257 17.56 11.09 -20.05
C LEU A 257 18.09 9.75 -20.58
N PRO A 258 19.03 9.03 -19.89
CA PRO A 258 19.50 7.71 -20.32
C PRO A 258 18.41 6.62 -20.42
N LEU A 259 17.24 6.85 -19.83
CA LEU A 259 16.10 5.92 -19.84
C LEU A 259 15.02 6.29 -20.87
N LEU A 260 15.24 7.34 -21.67
CA LEU A 260 14.37 7.72 -22.78
C LEU A 260 14.55 6.76 -23.97
N SER A 261 13.53 6.67 -24.82
CA SER A 261 13.67 5.93 -26.08
C SER A 261 14.70 6.62 -26.99
N PRO A 262 15.54 5.86 -27.75
CA PRO A 262 16.52 6.46 -28.65
C PRO A 262 15.91 7.41 -29.68
N LYS A 263 14.69 7.07 -30.16
CA LYS A 263 13.94 7.89 -31.11
C LYS A 263 13.54 9.23 -30.49
N PHE A 264 13.05 9.25 -29.26
CA PHE A 264 12.66 10.47 -28.57
C PHE A 264 13.87 11.32 -28.17
N LEU A 265 14.95 10.69 -27.69
CA LEU A 265 16.17 11.38 -27.31
C LEU A 265 16.81 12.13 -28.49
N VAL A 266 16.91 11.51 -29.67
CA VAL A 266 17.50 12.16 -30.85
C VAL A 266 16.50 13.08 -31.57
N GLY A 267 15.29 12.58 -31.79
CA GLY A 267 14.27 13.25 -32.60
C GLY A 267 13.60 14.44 -31.90
N THR A 268 13.48 14.40 -30.57
CA THR A 268 12.79 15.43 -29.79
C THR A 268 13.78 16.19 -28.91
N VAL A 269 14.42 15.50 -27.95
CA VAL A 269 15.28 16.15 -26.94
C VAL A 269 16.48 16.83 -27.59
N GLY A 270 17.29 16.09 -28.33
CA GLY A 270 18.49 16.62 -29.00
C GLY A 270 18.19 17.56 -30.15
N SER A 271 16.94 17.65 -30.61
CA SER A 271 16.50 18.55 -31.67
C SER A 271 15.91 19.88 -31.17
N ASP A 272 15.50 19.96 -29.89
CA ASP A 272 14.88 21.15 -29.30
C ASP A 272 15.87 22.35 -29.25
N PRO A 273 15.49 23.54 -29.76
CA PRO A 273 16.36 24.71 -29.79
C PRO A 273 16.89 25.15 -28.43
N LEU A 274 16.11 24.98 -27.35
CA LEU A 274 16.51 25.40 -26.01
C LEU A 274 17.70 24.55 -25.53
N ILE A 275 17.65 23.25 -25.78
CA ILE A 275 18.69 22.29 -25.40
C ILE A 275 19.94 22.48 -26.25
N LYS A 276 19.79 22.69 -27.57
CA LYS A 276 20.94 22.93 -28.46
C LYS A 276 21.70 24.22 -28.14
N SER A 277 21.01 25.22 -27.62
CA SER A 277 21.58 26.54 -27.35
C SER A 277 22.44 26.60 -26.09
N ASP A 278 22.37 25.57 -25.24
CA ASP A 278 23.02 25.51 -23.95
C ASP A 278 24.10 24.41 -23.95
N GLU A 279 25.23 24.63 -23.26
CA GLU A 279 26.35 23.67 -23.24
C GLU A 279 26.10 22.52 -22.27
N GLU A 280 25.68 22.81 -21.04
CA GLU A 280 25.40 21.81 -20.00
C GLU A 280 24.25 20.87 -20.41
N CYS A 281 23.22 21.39 -21.08
CA CYS A 281 22.13 20.56 -21.59
C CYS A 281 22.58 19.59 -22.69
N ARG A 282 23.56 19.98 -23.53
CA ARG A 282 24.11 19.10 -24.57
C ARG A 282 24.93 17.98 -23.95
N ASP A 283 25.73 18.28 -22.93
CA ASP A 283 26.52 17.29 -22.21
C ASP A 283 25.63 16.20 -21.58
N LEU A 284 24.49 16.58 -20.99
CA LEU A 284 23.51 15.62 -20.45
C LEU A 284 22.90 14.71 -21.53
N VAL A 285 22.65 15.25 -22.73
CA VAL A 285 22.13 14.47 -23.86
C VAL A 285 23.21 13.52 -24.40
N ASP A 286 24.47 13.97 -24.44
CA ASP A 286 25.58 13.14 -24.93
C ASP A 286 25.93 12.02 -23.93
N GLU A 287 25.84 12.26 -22.61
CA GLU A 287 25.87 11.22 -21.57
C GLU A 287 24.79 10.15 -21.84
N ALA A 288 23.56 10.56 -22.08
CA ALA A 288 22.45 9.65 -22.37
C ALA A 288 22.65 8.85 -23.66
N LYS A 289 23.18 9.49 -24.72
CA LYS A 289 23.53 8.78 -25.97
C LYS A 289 24.62 7.74 -25.73
N ASN A 290 25.68 8.07 -24.99
CA ASN A 290 26.76 7.13 -24.68
C ASN A 290 26.24 5.91 -23.92
N TYR A 291 25.38 6.12 -22.92
CA TYR A 291 24.72 5.03 -22.17
C TYR A 291 23.88 4.11 -23.07
N LEU A 292 23.18 4.67 -24.07
CA LEU A 292 22.37 3.91 -25.02
C LEU A 292 23.22 3.16 -26.05
N LEU A 293 24.30 3.77 -26.55
CA LEU A 293 25.19 3.24 -27.58
C LEU A 293 26.15 2.14 -27.09
N LEU A 294 26.45 2.08 -25.79
CA LEU A 294 27.39 1.13 -25.19
C LEU A 294 26.72 0.15 -24.20
N PRO A 295 25.86 -0.80 -24.65
CA PRO A 295 25.15 -1.72 -23.74
C PRO A 295 26.06 -2.56 -22.82
N GLN A 296 27.25 -2.92 -23.29
CA GLN A 296 28.19 -3.77 -22.55
C GLN A 296 28.86 -3.03 -21.37
N GLU A 297 28.93 -1.71 -21.42
CA GLU A 297 29.56 -0.87 -20.39
C GLU A 297 28.57 -0.27 -19.39
N ARG A 298 27.25 -0.46 -19.61
CA ARG A 298 26.20 0.03 -18.69
C ARG A 298 26.41 -0.33 -17.22
N PRO A 299 26.94 -1.51 -16.84
CA PRO A 299 27.22 -1.81 -15.43
C PRO A 299 28.24 -0.85 -14.79
N LEU A 300 29.14 -0.26 -15.58
CA LEU A 300 30.17 0.68 -15.14
C LEU A 300 29.68 2.14 -15.16
N MET A 301 28.58 2.43 -15.87
CA MET A 301 27.99 3.77 -16.04
C MET A 301 26.80 4.02 -15.09
N GLN A 302 26.71 3.30 -13.97
CA GLN A 302 25.59 3.42 -13.06
C GLN A 302 25.65 4.74 -12.26
N GLY A 303 24.55 5.47 -12.24
CA GLY A 303 24.38 6.70 -11.47
C GLY A 303 22.90 7.04 -11.21
N PRO A 304 22.62 8.16 -10.53
CA PRO A 304 21.24 8.58 -10.22
C PRO A 304 20.35 8.71 -11.46
N ARG A 305 20.91 9.13 -12.60
CA ARG A 305 20.21 9.32 -13.88
C ARG A 305 20.03 8.04 -14.70
N THR A 306 20.78 6.98 -14.43
CA THR A 306 20.66 5.70 -15.15
C THR A 306 19.83 4.67 -14.38
N ARG A 307 19.46 4.98 -13.14
CA ARG A 307 18.59 4.16 -12.31
C ARG A 307 17.12 4.48 -12.65
N PRO A 308 16.31 3.51 -13.08
CA PRO A 308 14.86 3.72 -13.22
C PRO A 308 14.23 4.23 -11.93
N ARG A 309 13.21 5.09 -12.05
CA ARG A 309 12.35 5.42 -10.91
C ARG A 309 11.84 4.12 -10.33
N LYS A 310 11.75 4.05 -9.01
CA LYS A 310 11.08 2.96 -8.32
C LYS A 310 9.60 3.29 -8.43
N PRO A 311 8.83 2.71 -9.37
CA PRO A 311 7.39 2.88 -9.26
C PRO A 311 7.00 2.38 -7.86
N ILE A 312 6.31 3.22 -7.08
CA ILE A 312 5.88 2.92 -5.70
C ILE A 312 5.21 1.54 -5.62
N ARG A 313 4.62 1.09 -6.74
CA ARG A 313 4.36 -0.31 -7.03
C ARG A 313 4.86 -0.58 -8.43
N CYS A 314 5.85 -1.45 -8.60
CA CYS A 314 5.76 -2.29 -9.78
C CYS A 314 4.46 -3.06 -9.61
N GLY A 315 3.47 -2.75 -10.45
CA GLY A 315 2.16 -3.38 -10.36
C GLY A 315 2.33 -4.89 -10.39
N GLU A 316 1.66 -5.57 -9.47
CA GLU A 316 1.39 -6.98 -9.65
C GLU A 316 0.53 -7.12 -10.91
N VAL A 317 0.93 -8.03 -11.79
CA VAL A 317 0.11 -8.43 -12.93
C VAL A 317 -0.41 -9.84 -12.67
N LEU A 318 -1.58 -10.12 -13.22
CA LEU A 318 -2.19 -11.44 -13.12
C LEU A 318 -2.08 -12.16 -14.46
N PHE A 319 -1.71 -13.43 -14.41
CA PHE A 319 -1.71 -14.31 -15.58
C PHE A 319 -2.83 -15.33 -15.44
N ALA A 320 -3.67 -15.45 -16.47
CA ALA A 320 -4.66 -16.51 -16.62
C ALA A 320 -4.13 -17.54 -17.64
N VAL A 321 -3.91 -18.77 -17.17
CA VAL A 321 -3.16 -19.80 -17.90
C VAL A 321 -4.08 -20.97 -18.26
N GLY A 322 -4.14 -21.27 -19.56
CA GLY A 322 -4.83 -22.46 -20.07
C GLY A 322 -6.35 -22.46 -19.79
N GLY A 323 -6.88 -23.64 -19.49
CA GLY A 323 -8.29 -23.88 -19.22
C GLY A 323 -8.99 -24.68 -20.32
N TRP A 324 -10.31 -24.72 -20.25
CA TRP A 324 -11.20 -25.41 -21.18
C TRP A 324 -12.23 -24.45 -21.73
N CYS A 325 -12.48 -24.53 -23.04
CA CYS A 325 -13.56 -23.80 -23.69
C CYS A 325 -14.11 -24.62 -24.86
N SER A 326 -15.44 -24.75 -24.93
CA SER A 326 -16.15 -25.33 -26.08
C SER A 326 -15.67 -26.70 -26.57
N GLY A 327 -15.15 -27.54 -25.68
CA GLY A 327 -14.70 -28.91 -26.00
C GLY A 327 -13.19 -29.06 -26.20
N ASP A 328 -12.43 -27.97 -26.15
CA ASP A 328 -10.97 -27.98 -26.31
C ASP A 328 -10.23 -27.48 -25.08
N ALA A 329 -9.10 -28.13 -24.78
CA ALA A 329 -8.10 -27.60 -23.85
C ALA A 329 -7.35 -26.43 -24.50
N ILE A 330 -7.02 -25.42 -23.71
CA ILE A 330 -6.40 -24.17 -24.16
C ILE A 330 -4.92 -24.15 -23.76
N SER A 331 -4.04 -23.70 -24.67
CA SER A 331 -2.63 -23.38 -24.38
C SER A 331 -2.37 -21.89 -24.21
N SER A 332 -3.31 -21.04 -24.63
CA SER A 332 -3.16 -19.60 -24.59
C SER A 332 -3.14 -19.05 -23.17
N VAL A 333 -2.41 -17.95 -23.00
CA VAL A 333 -2.18 -17.30 -21.72
C VAL A 333 -2.49 -15.82 -21.88
N GLU A 334 -3.18 -15.26 -20.90
CA GLU A 334 -3.51 -13.84 -20.88
C GLU A 334 -2.89 -13.16 -19.66
N ARG A 335 -2.35 -11.96 -19.86
CA ARG A 335 -1.84 -11.07 -18.82
C ARG A 335 -2.85 -9.95 -18.59
N TYR A 336 -3.25 -9.77 -17.34
CA TYR A 336 -4.04 -8.64 -16.88
C TYR A 336 -3.15 -7.61 -16.19
N ASP A 337 -3.24 -6.37 -16.63
CA ASP A 337 -2.64 -5.23 -15.96
C ASP A 337 -3.73 -4.43 -15.23
N PRO A 338 -3.74 -4.44 -13.88
CA PRO A 338 -4.74 -3.70 -13.11
C PRO A 338 -4.65 -2.18 -13.25
N GLN A 339 -3.50 -1.63 -13.67
CA GLN A 339 -3.33 -0.19 -13.81
C GLN A 339 -4.02 0.34 -15.07
N THR A 340 -3.97 -0.43 -16.16
CA THR A 340 -4.64 -0.07 -17.43
C THR A 340 -6.00 -0.74 -17.57
N ASN A 341 -6.32 -1.71 -16.71
CA ASN A 341 -7.49 -2.57 -16.80
C ASN A 341 -7.58 -3.31 -18.16
N GLU A 342 -6.42 -3.69 -18.72
CA GLU A 342 -6.34 -4.38 -20.02
C GLU A 342 -5.91 -5.84 -19.87
N TRP A 343 -6.49 -6.70 -20.70
CA TRP A 343 -6.07 -8.07 -20.91
C TRP A 343 -5.32 -8.20 -22.23
N ARG A 344 -4.07 -8.69 -22.17
CA ARG A 344 -3.23 -8.91 -23.35
C ARG A 344 -2.87 -10.38 -23.50
N MET A 345 -2.85 -10.85 -24.74
CA MET A 345 -2.32 -12.18 -25.04
C MET A 345 -0.80 -12.16 -24.87
N VAL A 346 -0.27 -13.17 -24.19
CA VAL A 346 1.17 -13.42 -24.11
C VAL A 346 1.50 -14.75 -24.76
N ALA A 347 2.78 -15.15 -24.77
CA ALA A 347 3.16 -16.42 -25.40
C ALA A 347 2.37 -17.59 -24.81
N SER A 348 1.93 -18.47 -25.71
CA SER A 348 1.18 -19.67 -25.35
C SER A 348 2.12 -20.75 -24.83
N MET A 349 1.61 -21.59 -23.93
CA MET A 349 2.31 -22.81 -23.52
C MET A 349 2.55 -23.74 -24.71
N SER A 350 3.56 -24.60 -24.61
CA SER A 350 3.87 -25.59 -25.65
C SER A 350 2.80 -26.69 -25.72
N LYS A 351 2.16 -27.00 -24.58
CA LYS A 351 1.05 -27.94 -24.48
C LYS A 351 -0.27 -27.24 -24.12
N ARG A 352 -1.37 -27.75 -24.65
CA ARG A 352 -2.73 -27.40 -24.19
C ARG A 352 -2.97 -28.03 -22.83
N ARG A 353 -3.53 -27.29 -21.88
CA ARG A 353 -3.74 -27.78 -20.50
C ARG A 353 -5.03 -27.22 -19.92
N CYS A 354 -5.98 -28.10 -19.58
CA CYS A 354 -7.07 -27.80 -18.66
C CYS A 354 -6.82 -28.48 -17.30
N GLY A 355 -7.38 -27.91 -16.22
CA GLY A 355 -7.11 -28.38 -14.87
C GLY A 355 -5.62 -28.26 -14.49
N VAL A 356 -4.94 -27.26 -15.04
CA VAL A 356 -3.51 -27.00 -14.80
C VAL A 356 -3.32 -26.37 -13.43
N GLY A 357 -2.32 -26.84 -12.69
CA GLY A 357 -1.90 -26.19 -11.46
C GLY A 357 -0.92 -25.06 -11.75
N VAL A 358 -1.16 -23.87 -11.18
CA VAL A 358 -0.35 -22.68 -11.46
C VAL A 358 0.10 -22.01 -10.18
N SER A 359 1.37 -21.65 -10.11
CA SER A 359 1.91 -20.80 -9.04
C SER A 359 3.20 -20.11 -9.51
N VAL A 360 3.70 -19.18 -8.70
CA VAL A 360 4.87 -18.37 -9.03
C VAL A 360 5.99 -18.67 -8.05
N LEU A 361 7.16 -19.04 -8.57
CA LEU A 361 8.38 -19.30 -7.82
C LEU A 361 9.53 -18.55 -8.50
N ASP A 362 10.27 -17.76 -7.73
CA ASP A 362 11.41 -16.95 -8.21
C ASP A 362 11.06 -16.10 -9.44
N ASP A 363 9.91 -15.41 -9.38
CA ASP A 363 9.34 -14.56 -10.44
C ASP A 363 9.00 -15.27 -11.76
N LEU A 364 9.03 -16.60 -11.79
CA LEU A 364 8.63 -17.43 -12.93
C LEU A 364 7.28 -18.09 -12.67
N LEU A 365 6.44 -18.14 -13.69
CA LEU A 365 5.12 -18.78 -13.63
C LEU A 365 5.22 -20.25 -14.01
N TYR A 366 4.88 -21.15 -13.11
CA TYR A 366 4.91 -22.59 -13.36
C TYR A 366 3.52 -23.12 -13.73
N ALA A 367 3.45 -23.96 -14.76
CA ALA A 367 2.27 -24.69 -15.19
C ALA A 367 2.52 -26.20 -15.02
N VAL A 368 1.85 -26.81 -14.03
CA VAL A 368 2.10 -28.18 -13.58
C VAL A 368 0.94 -29.09 -13.98
N GLY A 369 1.26 -30.16 -14.73
CA GLY A 369 0.28 -31.19 -15.10
C GLY A 369 -0.86 -30.69 -15.98
N GLY A 370 -2.06 -31.19 -15.74
CA GLY A 370 -3.27 -30.90 -16.50
C GLY A 370 -3.66 -32.03 -17.44
N HIS A 371 -4.63 -31.75 -18.31
CA HIS A 371 -5.11 -32.64 -19.36
C HIS A 371 -5.16 -31.87 -20.69
N ASP A 372 -4.66 -32.46 -21.78
CA ASP A 372 -4.55 -31.79 -23.09
C ASP A 372 -5.77 -32.00 -24.00
N GLY A 373 -6.78 -32.73 -23.52
CA GLY A 373 -7.96 -33.17 -24.27
C GLY A 373 -7.91 -34.65 -24.63
N SER A 374 -6.72 -35.25 -24.66
CA SER A 374 -6.51 -36.67 -24.98
C SER A 374 -5.81 -37.45 -23.86
N SER A 375 -4.94 -36.81 -23.08
CA SER A 375 -4.07 -37.47 -22.12
C SER A 375 -3.85 -36.64 -20.85
N TYR A 376 -3.70 -37.35 -19.73
CA TYR A 376 -3.27 -36.78 -18.45
C TYR A 376 -1.77 -36.51 -18.48
N LEU A 377 -1.35 -35.33 -18.01
CA LEU A 377 0.02 -34.86 -18.13
C LEU A 377 0.76 -34.91 -16.79
N ASN A 378 2.04 -35.27 -16.82
CA ASN A 378 2.99 -35.08 -15.71
C ASN A 378 4.04 -33.98 -16.00
N SER A 379 4.02 -33.42 -17.21
CA SER A 379 4.95 -32.40 -17.67
C SER A 379 4.74 -31.08 -16.96
N VAL A 380 5.82 -30.31 -16.83
CA VAL A 380 5.84 -29.00 -16.20
C VAL A 380 6.52 -28.02 -17.16
N GLU A 381 5.93 -26.84 -17.31
CA GLU A 381 6.52 -25.74 -18.07
C GLU A 381 6.61 -24.52 -17.16
N ARG A 382 7.62 -23.67 -17.39
CA ARG A 382 7.73 -22.37 -16.71
C ARG A 382 7.80 -21.22 -17.70
N TYR A 383 7.21 -20.10 -17.35
CA TYR A 383 7.18 -18.88 -18.16
C TYR A 383 7.99 -17.79 -17.50
N ASP A 384 8.86 -17.17 -18.29
CA ASP A 384 9.60 -15.97 -17.91
C ASP A 384 8.93 -14.73 -18.53
N PRO A 385 8.31 -13.87 -17.70
CA PRO A 385 7.66 -12.65 -18.18
C PRO A 385 8.62 -11.68 -18.86
N LYS A 386 9.91 -11.69 -18.50
CA LYS A 386 10.90 -10.76 -19.07
C LYS A 386 11.23 -11.09 -20.52
N THR A 387 11.06 -12.35 -20.91
CA THR A 387 11.41 -12.85 -22.27
C THR A 387 10.19 -13.26 -23.09
N ASN A 388 9.00 -13.32 -22.48
CA ASN A 388 7.79 -13.93 -23.04
C ASN A 388 7.92 -15.41 -23.38
N GLN A 389 8.82 -16.15 -22.78
CA GLN A 389 9.08 -17.51 -23.26
C GLN A 389 8.67 -18.55 -22.24
N TRP A 390 8.02 -19.60 -22.74
CA TRP A 390 7.80 -20.84 -22.02
C TRP A 390 9.00 -21.77 -22.24
N SER A 391 9.48 -22.37 -21.15
CA SER A 391 10.54 -23.38 -21.15
C SER A 391 10.00 -24.70 -20.61
N SER A 392 10.32 -25.79 -21.30
CA SER A 392 10.01 -27.18 -20.87
C SER A 392 11.25 -27.83 -20.21
N ASP A 393 12.04 -27.05 -19.49
CA ASP A 393 13.30 -27.43 -18.86
C ASP A 393 13.14 -27.92 -17.41
N VAL A 394 11.91 -27.93 -16.91
CA VAL A 394 11.55 -28.36 -15.55
C VAL A 394 11.31 -29.87 -15.53
N ALA A 395 11.86 -30.55 -14.52
CA ALA A 395 11.63 -31.98 -14.34
C ALA A 395 10.13 -32.32 -14.25
N PRO A 396 9.69 -33.42 -14.86
CA PRO A 396 8.31 -33.86 -14.76
C PRO A 396 8.01 -34.38 -13.34
N THR A 397 6.74 -34.32 -12.96
CA THR A 397 6.27 -34.93 -11.71
C THR A 397 6.27 -36.47 -11.80
N SER A 398 6.30 -37.17 -10.66
CA SER A 398 6.40 -38.65 -10.66
C SER A 398 5.16 -39.37 -11.23
N THR A 399 4.01 -38.69 -11.27
CA THR A 399 2.75 -39.21 -11.81
C THR A 399 2.02 -38.12 -12.59
N CYS A 400 1.27 -38.53 -13.61
CA CYS A 400 0.31 -37.64 -14.27
C CYS A 400 -0.70 -37.11 -13.25
N ARG A 401 -1.07 -35.84 -13.38
CA ARG A 401 -2.05 -35.20 -12.50
C ARG A 401 -2.78 -34.09 -13.23
N THR A 402 -4.10 -34.07 -13.13
CA THR A 402 -4.95 -32.92 -13.51
C THR A 402 -5.78 -32.47 -12.32
N SER A 403 -6.26 -31.23 -12.36
CA SER A 403 -6.96 -30.56 -11.27
C SER A 403 -6.14 -30.59 -9.97
N VAL A 404 -4.84 -30.34 -10.11
CA VAL A 404 -3.85 -30.32 -9.03
C VAL A 404 -3.78 -28.93 -8.38
N GLY A 405 -3.69 -28.88 -7.05
CA GLY A 405 -3.41 -27.64 -6.33
C GLY A 405 -1.91 -27.36 -6.31
N VAL A 406 -1.50 -26.12 -6.63
CA VAL A 406 -0.08 -25.74 -6.65
C VAL A 406 0.16 -24.46 -5.85
N ALA A 407 1.15 -24.48 -4.95
CA ALA A 407 1.53 -23.32 -4.15
C ALA A 407 3.02 -23.37 -3.74
N VAL A 408 3.57 -22.21 -3.40
CA VAL A 408 4.97 -22.08 -2.95
C VAL A 408 5.06 -21.90 -1.44
N LEU A 409 5.89 -22.72 -0.79
CA LEU A 409 6.18 -22.61 0.64
C LEU A 409 7.67 -22.87 0.89
N GLY A 410 8.35 -21.91 1.51
CA GLY A 410 9.76 -22.04 1.88
C GLY A 410 10.72 -22.20 0.69
N GLY A 411 10.43 -21.57 -0.45
CA GLY A 411 11.25 -21.66 -1.67
C GLY A 411 11.02 -22.92 -2.50
N PHE A 412 10.02 -23.75 -2.14
CA PHE A 412 9.67 -24.94 -2.88
C PHE A 412 8.27 -24.86 -3.46
N LEU A 413 8.07 -25.42 -4.65
CA LEU A 413 6.76 -25.54 -5.28
C LEU A 413 6.13 -26.88 -4.91
N TYR A 414 4.92 -26.87 -4.34
CA TYR A 414 4.20 -28.09 -3.96
C TYR A 414 3.09 -28.39 -4.96
N ALA A 415 2.99 -29.64 -5.39
CA ALA A 415 1.90 -30.18 -6.20
C ALA A 415 1.07 -31.13 -5.34
N VAL A 416 -0.18 -30.75 -5.07
CA VAL A 416 -1.05 -31.36 -4.05
C VAL A 416 -2.26 -32.01 -4.71
N GLY A 417 -2.40 -33.33 -4.54
CA GLY A 417 -3.56 -34.09 -5.00
C GLY A 417 -3.72 -34.12 -6.53
N GLY A 418 -4.97 -34.02 -6.98
CA GLY A 418 -5.36 -34.17 -8.39
C GLY A 418 -5.91 -35.56 -8.71
N GLN A 419 -5.98 -35.88 -9.99
CA GLN A 419 -6.32 -37.22 -10.49
C GLN A 419 -5.34 -37.64 -11.61
N ASP A 420 -5.01 -38.92 -11.68
CA ASP A 420 -4.10 -39.51 -12.68
C ASP A 420 -4.81 -40.17 -13.86
N GLY A 421 -6.14 -40.11 -13.89
CA GLY A 421 -7.00 -40.78 -14.87
C GLY A 421 -7.54 -42.14 -14.40
N VAL A 422 -7.06 -42.65 -13.27
CA VAL A 422 -7.55 -43.88 -12.64
C VAL A 422 -8.18 -43.57 -11.28
N SER A 423 -7.54 -42.72 -10.47
CA SER A 423 -7.96 -42.43 -9.11
C SER A 423 -7.72 -40.99 -8.69
N CYS A 424 -8.49 -40.56 -7.67
CA CYS A 424 -8.17 -39.33 -6.95
C CYS A 424 -6.92 -39.54 -6.10
N LEU A 425 -6.04 -38.54 -6.10
CA LEU A 425 -4.73 -38.59 -5.44
C LEU A 425 -4.78 -37.88 -4.09
N ASN A 426 -4.13 -38.46 -3.09
CA ASN A 426 -3.72 -37.78 -1.86
C ASN A 426 -2.20 -37.51 -1.84
N ILE A 427 -1.51 -37.88 -2.92
CA ILE A 427 -0.05 -37.73 -3.06
C ILE A 427 0.31 -36.24 -3.12
N VAL A 428 1.43 -35.90 -2.50
CA VAL A 428 2.00 -34.56 -2.51
C VAL A 428 3.47 -34.66 -2.91
N GLU A 429 3.87 -33.84 -3.87
CA GLU A 429 5.26 -33.72 -4.30
C GLU A 429 5.72 -32.28 -4.16
N ARG A 430 7.01 -32.13 -3.84
CA ARG A 430 7.68 -30.86 -3.70
C ARG A 430 8.82 -30.77 -4.69
N TYR A 431 8.87 -29.68 -5.43
CA TYR A 431 9.92 -29.34 -6.37
C TYR A 431 10.95 -28.41 -5.73
N ASP A 432 12.21 -28.80 -5.84
CA ASP A 432 13.36 -27.94 -5.52
C ASP A 432 13.91 -27.32 -6.82
N PRO A 433 13.85 -25.99 -6.99
CA PRO A 433 14.38 -25.32 -8.18
C PRO A 433 15.89 -25.41 -8.30
N LYS A 434 16.63 -25.62 -7.20
CA LYS A 434 18.10 -25.74 -7.20
C LYS A 434 18.55 -27.10 -7.72
N GLU A 435 17.80 -28.14 -7.40
CA GLU A 435 18.10 -29.51 -7.85
C GLU A 435 17.37 -29.90 -9.14
N ASN A 436 16.42 -29.07 -9.60
CA ASN A 436 15.47 -29.41 -10.67
C ASN A 436 14.83 -30.79 -10.45
N LYS A 437 14.29 -31.02 -9.24
CA LYS A 437 13.84 -32.35 -8.82
C LYS A 437 12.55 -32.30 -8.00
N TRP A 438 11.64 -33.20 -8.33
CA TRP A 438 10.45 -33.48 -7.53
C TRP A 438 10.72 -34.60 -6.52
N THR A 439 10.30 -34.39 -5.28
CA THR A 439 10.40 -35.37 -4.19
C THR A 439 9.05 -35.53 -3.51
N ARG A 440 8.64 -36.76 -3.25
CA ARG A 440 7.42 -37.04 -2.49
C ARG A 440 7.59 -36.63 -1.03
N VAL A 441 6.58 -35.96 -0.50
CA VAL A 441 6.46 -35.63 0.93
C VAL A 441 5.26 -36.37 1.52
N ALA A 442 4.94 -36.14 2.80
CA ALA A 442 3.78 -36.78 3.41
C ALA A 442 2.51 -36.52 2.59
N SER A 443 1.77 -37.60 2.36
CA SER A 443 0.49 -37.55 1.65
C SER A 443 -0.60 -37.00 2.58
N MET A 444 -1.62 -36.39 1.97
CA MET A 444 -2.83 -35.98 2.70
C MET A 444 -3.57 -37.20 3.25
N SER A 445 -4.38 -37.01 4.29
CA SER A 445 -5.24 -38.08 4.83
C SER A 445 -6.38 -38.41 3.87
N THR A 446 -6.83 -37.44 3.07
CA THR A 446 -7.94 -37.59 2.12
C THR A 446 -7.47 -37.39 0.68
N ARG A 447 -8.00 -38.20 -0.25
CA ARG A 447 -7.79 -38.03 -1.69
C ARG A 447 -8.60 -36.83 -2.20
N ARG A 448 -7.98 -35.96 -2.98
CA ARG A 448 -8.61 -34.71 -3.42
C ARG A 448 -8.22 -34.37 -4.86
N LEU A 449 -9.16 -34.43 -5.79
CA LEU A 449 -9.05 -33.75 -7.08
C LEU A 449 -9.74 -32.38 -7.03
N GLY A 450 -9.25 -31.42 -7.80
CA GLY A 450 -9.83 -30.06 -7.83
C GLY A 450 -9.72 -29.36 -6.48
N VAL A 451 -8.68 -29.71 -5.71
CA VAL A 451 -8.33 -29.10 -4.43
C VAL A 451 -7.77 -27.71 -4.67
N ALA A 452 -8.16 -26.75 -3.83
CA ALA A 452 -7.53 -25.45 -3.82
C ALA A 452 -6.51 -25.37 -2.68
N VAL A 453 -5.43 -24.63 -2.89
CA VAL A 453 -4.33 -24.53 -1.93
C VAL A 453 -3.99 -23.08 -1.62
N ALA A 454 -3.56 -22.84 -0.38
CA ALA A 454 -3.11 -21.53 0.08
C ALA A 454 -1.97 -21.69 1.09
N VAL A 455 -1.11 -20.68 1.20
CA VAL A 455 0.02 -20.69 2.13
C VAL A 455 -0.10 -19.53 3.10
N LEU A 456 -0.21 -19.82 4.39
CA LEU A 456 -0.41 -18.82 5.44
C LEU A 456 0.31 -19.25 6.72
N GLY A 457 1.07 -18.34 7.33
CA GLY A 457 1.75 -18.59 8.61
C GLY A 457 2.74 -19.76 8.57
N GLY A 458 3.39 -19.99 7.42
CA GLY A 458 4.35 -21.10 7.25
C GLY A 458 3.73 -22.48 7.01
N PHE A 459 2.40 -22.57 6.88
CA PHE A 459 1.70 -23.81 6.57
C PHE A 459 1.11 -23.78 5.16
N LEU A 460 1.04 -24.95 4.53
CA LEU A 460 0.33 -25.17 3.27
C LEU A 460 -1.04 -25.77 3.57
N TYR A 461 -2.11 -25.12 3.13
CA TYR A 461 -3.50 -25.55 3.34
C TYR A 461 -4.03 -26.21 2.07
N ALA A 462 -4.70 -27.35 2.23
CA ALA A 462 -5.46 -28.04 1.20
C ALA A 462 -6.95 -27.95 1.55
N VAL A 463 -7.71 -27.21 0.72
CA VAL A 463 -9.07 -26.79 1.01
C VAL A 463 -10.03 -27.44 0.02
N GLY A 464 -11.00 -28.21 0.52
CA GLY A 464 -12.06 -28.80 -0.28
C GLY A 464 -11.55 -29.83 -1.31
N GLY A 465 -12.07 -29.74 -2.54
CA GLY A 465 -11.83 -30.70 -3.62
C GLY A 465 -12.92 -31.78 -3.68
N SER A 466 -12.63 -32.89 -4.35
CA SER A 466 -13.51 -34.05 -4.50
C SER A 466 -12.72 -35.33 -4.27
N ASP A 467 -13.32 -36.30 -3.56
CA ASP A 467 -12.74 -37.64 -3.37
C ASP A 467 -12.97 -38.59 -4.56
N GLY A 468 -13.66 -38.09 -5.59
CA GLY A 468 -14.06 -38.83 -6.79
C GLY A 468 -15.57 -39.12 -6.82
N THR A 469 -16.22 -39.05 -5.66
CA THR A 469 -17.66 -39.26 -5.50
C THR A 469 -18.36 -37.96 -5.13
N SER A 470 -17.86 -37.25 -4.13
CA SER A 470 -18.51 -36.06 -3.56
C SER A 470 -17.54 -34.90 -3.38
N PRO A 471 -18.01 -33.65 -3.54
CA PRO A 471 -17.27 -32.48 -3.10
C PRO A 471 -17.04 -32.52 -1.59
N LEU A 472 -15.90 -31.99 -1.16
CA LEU A 472 -15.45 -32.02 0.23
C LEU A 472 -15.54 -30.62 0.84
N ASN A 473 -15.90 -30.56 2.12
CA ASN A 473 -15.73 -29.36 2.95
C ASN A 473 -14.52 -29.48 3.90
N THR A 474 -13.88 -30.65 3.93
CA THR A 474 -12.75 -30.91 4.83
C THR A 474 -11.52 -30.11 4.41
N VAL A 475 -10.72 -29.73 5.41
CA VAL A 475 -9.51 -28.91 5.23
C VAL A 475 -8.36 -29.53 6.01
N GLU A 476 -7.19 -29.56 5.40
CA GLU A 476 -5.97 -30.06 6.01
C GLU A 476 -4.86 -29.02 5.86
N ARG A 477 -3.95 -28.92 6.84
CA ARG A 477 -2.75 -28.10 6.74
C ARG A 477 -1.49 -28.95 6.91
N TYR A 478 -0.47 -28.66 6.12
CA TYR A 478 0.83 -29.31 6.13
C TYR A 478 1.85 -28.46 6.88
N ASN A 479 2.53 -29.10 7.84
CA ASN A 479 3.71 -28.53 8.50
C ASN A 479 4.98 -29.08 7.82
N PRO A 480 5.77 -28.24 7.13
CA PRO A 480 7.00 -28.70 6.47
C PRO A 480 8.10 -29.14 7.45
N GLN A 481 8.10 -28.66 8.69
CA GLN A 481 9.09 -29.05 9.70
C GLN A 481 8.81 -30.47 10.24
N GLU A 482 7.54 -30.83 10.36
CA GLU A 482 7.14 -32.17 10.81
C GLU A 482 6.99 -33.16 9.65
N ASN A 483 6.91 -32.67 8.41
CA ASN A 483 6.48 -33.43 7.26
C ASN A 483 5.15 -34.17 7.54
N ARG A 484 4.14 -33.44 8.07
CA ARG A 484 2.85 -34.01 8.48
C ARG A 484 1.68 -33.09 8.14
N TRP A 485 0.56 -33.72 7.79
CA TRP A 485 -0.73 -33.06 7.60
C TRP A 485 -1.59 -33.16 8.88
N HIS A 486 -2.35 -32.10 9.13
CA HIS A 486 -3.29 -32.01 10.25
C HIS A 486 -4.65 -31.55 9.72
N THR A 487 -5.70 -32.30 10.05
CA THR A 487 -7.08 -31.86 9.80
C THR A 487 -7.43 -30.68 10.70
N ILE A 488 -8.10 -29.67 10.14
CA ILE A 488 -8.54 -28.47 10.85
C ILE A 488 -10.06 -28.27 10.65
N ALA A 489 -10.60 -27.14 11.09
CA ALA A 489 -12.01 -26.85 10.95
C ALA A 489 -12.48 -26.95 9.48
N PRO A 490 -13.57 -27.67 9.21
CA PRO A 490 -14.13 -27.79 7.86
C PRO A 490 -14.83 -26.49 7.45
N MET A 491 -14.91 -26.27 6.15
CA MET A 491 -15.76 -25.24 5.55
C MET A 491 -17.24 -25.50 5.89
N GLY A 492 -18.05 -24.45 5.87
CA GLY A 492 -19.51 -24.55 5.99
C GLY A 492 -20.13 -25.24 4.78
N THR A 493 -19.54 -25.04 3.59
CA THR A 493 -20.05 -25.59 2.33
C THR A 493 -19.03 -26.56 1.71
N ARG A 494 -19.51 -27.65 1.09
CA ARG A 494 -18.69 -28.56 0.29
C ARG A 494 -18.34 -27.90 -1.04
N ARG A 495 -17.07 -27.91 -1.43
CA ARG A 495 -16.60 -27.19 -2.62
C ARG A 495 -15.55 -28.00 -3.37
N LYS A 496 -15.84 -28.35 -4.62
CA LYS A 496 -14.82 -28.76 -5.61
C LYS A 496 -14.63 -27.68 -6.67
N HIS A 497 -13.44 -27.61 -7.26
CA HIS A 497 -13.10 -26.60 -8.28
C HIS A 497 -13.31 -25.16 -7.80
N LEU A 498 -13.07 -24.91 -6.51
CA LEU A 498 -13.09 -23.57 -5.92
C LEU A 498 -11.80 -22.80 -6.19
N GLY A 499 -11.85 -21.49 -6.01
CA GLY A 499 -10.67 -20.65 -5.88
C GLY A 499 -10.29 -20.46 -4.41
N CYS A 500 -8.99 -20.39 -4.12
CA CYS A 500 -8.47 -20.13 -2.78
C CYS A 500 -7.29 -19.16 -2.83
N ALA A 501 -7.30 -18.16 -1.94
CA ALA A 501 -6.25 -17.14 -1.85
C ALA A 501 -6.14 -16.61 -0.42
N VAL A 502 -4.96 -16.11 -0.07
CA VAL A 502 -4.77 -15.42 1.21
C VAL A 502 -5.04 -13.94 1.01
N TYR A 503 -5.93 -13.38 1.82
CA TYR A 503 -6.28 -11.96 1.83
C TYR A 503 -6.48 -11.50 3.27
N GLN A 504 -5.86 -10.38 3.66
CA GLN A 504 -5.94 -9.82 5.02
C GLN A 504 -5.66 -10.87 6.11
N ASP A 505 -4.58 -11.64 5.97
CA ASP A 505 -4.15 -12.71 6.89
C ASP A 505 -5.19 -13.83 7.12
N MET A 506 -6.15 -13.99 6.22
CA MET A 506 -7.16 -15.05 6.23
C MET A 506 -7.16 -15.80 4.90
N ILE A 507 -7.63 -17.04 4.91
CA ILE A 507 -7.78 -17.85 3.71
C ILE A 507 -9.20 -17.70 3.20
N TYR A 508 -9.37 -17.19 1.98
CA TYR A 508 -10.67 -17.05 1.33
C TYR A 508 -10.91 -18.24 0.41
N ALA A 509 -12.06 -18.89 0.55
CA ALA A 509 -12.57 -19.95 -0.31
C ALA A 509 -13.81 -19.44 -1.06
N VAL A 510 -13.72 -19.40 -2.39
CA VAL A 510 -14.71 -18.69 -3.22
C VAL A 510 -15.21 -19.59 -4.34
N GLY A 511 -16.53 -19.61 -4.54
CA GLY A 511 -17.18 -20.35 -5.61
C GLY A 511 -17.00 -21.86 -5.49
N GLY A 512 -16.76 -22.50 -6.64
CA GLY A 512 -16.73 -23.96 -6.78
C GLY A 512 -18.10 -24.54 -7.09
N ARG A 513 -18.25 -25.84 -6.86
CA ARG A 513 -19.50 -26.60 -6.98
C ARG A 513 -19.73 -27.44 -5.74
N ASP A 514 -20.96 -27.42 -5.23
CA ASP A 514 -21.41 -28.35 -4.19
C ASP A 514 -22.00 -29.63 -4.80
N ASP A 515 -22.78 -30.38 -4.02
CA ASP A 515 -23.42 -31.61 -4.46
C ASP A 515 -24.44 -31.37 -5.61
N THR A 516 -24.94 -30.15 -5.77
CA THR A 516 -26.08 -29.82 -6.64
C THR A 516 -25.80 -28.72 -7.67
N THR A 517 -25.03 -27.69 -7.33
CA THR A 517 -24.97 -26.45 -8.11
C THR A 517 -23.61 -25.76 -8.02
N GLU A 518 -23.29 -24.97 -9.05
CA GLU A 518 -22.21 -24.00 -9.04
C GLU A 518 -22.49 -22.89 -8.02
N LEU A 519 -21.45 -22.46 -7.31
CA LEU A 519 -21.56 -21.58 -6.14
C LEU A 519 -21.11 -20.16 -6.48
N SER A 520 -21.84 -19.17 -5.97
CA SER A 520 -21.37 -17.78 -5.84
C SER A 520 -20.93 -17.45 -4.41
N SER A 521 -21.23 -18.33 -3.44
CA SER A 521 -20.92 -18.11 -2.03
C SER A 521 -19.40 -18.10 -1.78
N ALA A 522 -19.00 -17.35 -0.76
CA ALA A 522 -17.63 -17.26 -0.29
C ALA A 522 -17.58 -17.45 1.23
N GLU A 523 -16.46 -17.94 1.74
CA GLU A 523 -16.19 -18.06 3.16
C GLU A 523 -14.69 -17.84 3.43
N ARG A 524 -14.35 -17.37 4.63
CA ARG A 524 -12.96 -17.11 5.03
C ARG A 524 -12.60 -17.83 6.32
N TYR A 525 -11.37 -18.31 6.39
CA TYR A 525 -10.82 -19.01 7.55
C TYR A 525 -9.84 -18.12 8.31
N ASN A 526 -10.04 -18.04 9.63
CA ASN A 526 -9.11 -17.39 10.54
C ASN A 526 -8.27 -18.44 11.29
N PRO A 527 -6.95 -18.49 11.07
CA PRO A 527 -6.08 -19.48 11.73
C PRO A 527 -5.96 -19.28 13.25
N ARG A 528 -6.26 -18.09 13.77
CA ARG A 528 -6.19 -17.80 15.22
C ARG A 528 -7.37 -18.42 15.98
N THR A 529 -8.55 -18.43 15.36
CA THR A 529 -9.77 -18.98 15.97
C THR A 529 -10.08 -20.39 15.47
N ASN A 530 -9.40 -20.86 14.43
CA ASN A 530 -9.70 -22.12 13.74
C ASN A 530 -11.19 -22.20 13.34
N GLN A 531 -11.70 -21.13 12.72
CA GLN A 531 -13.10 -21.02 12.32
C GLN A 531 -13.23 -20.47 10.91
N TRP A 532 -14.24 -20.98 10.20
CA TRP A 532 -14.72 -20.42 8.94
C TRP A 532 -15.88 -19.46 9.21
N SER A 533 -15.95 -18.38 8.45
CA SER A 533 -17.04 -17.40 8.50
C SER A 533 -17.52 -17.07 7.09
N PRO A 534 -18.83 -16.92 6.86
CA PRO A 534 -19.35 -16.51 5.57
C PRO A 534 -18.81 -15.14 5.14
N VAL A 535 -18.63 -14.99 3.83
CA VAL A 535 -18.34 -13.72 3.15
C VAL A 535 -19.48 -13.44 2.17
N VAL A 536 -19.73 -12.18 1.86
CA VAL A 536 -20.71 -11.79 0.84
C VAL A 536 -20.50 -12.58 -0.46
N ALA A 537 -21.60 -13.05 -1.04
CA ALA A 537 -21.56 -13.83 -2.27
C ALA A 537 -21.15 -12.96 -3.47
N MET A 538 -20.48 -13.59 -4.43
CA MET A 538 -20.24 -13.01 -5.75
C MET A 538 -21.55 -12.76 -6.50
N THR A 539 -21.48 -11.91 -7.51
CA THR A 539 -22.55 -11.61 -8.46
C THR A 539 -22.90 -12.83 -9.29
N SER A 540 -21.88 -13.57 -9.76
CA SER A 540 -22.06 -14.78 -10.58
C SER A 540 -21.65 -16.05 -9.83
N ARG A 541 -22.28 -17.18 -10.16
CA ARG A 541 -21.82 -18.50 -9.76
C ARG A 541 -20.56 -18.84 -10.55
N ARG A 542 -19.53 -19.41 -9.90
CA ARG A 542 -18.25 -19.70 -10.56
C ARG A 542 -17.64 -21.01 -10.06
N SER A 543 -17.84 -22.09 -10.82
CA SER A 543 -17.03 -23.31 -10.69
C SER A 543 -15.79 -23.24 -11.59
N GLY A 544 -14.67 -23.79 -11.12
CA GLY A 544 -13.36 -23.70 -11.78
C GLY A 544 -12.85 -22.26 -11.88
N VAL A 545 -13.11 -21.47 -10.83
CA VAL A 545 -12.73 -20.06 -10.72
C VAL A 545 -11.26 -19.91 -10.31
N GLY A 546 -10.54 -19.01 -10.98
CA GLY A 546 -9.23 -18.57 -10.51
C GLY A 546 -9.39 -17.51 -9.43
N LEU A 547 -8.68 -17.62 -8.31
CA LEU A 547 -8.70 -16.62 -7.24
C LEU A 547 -7.28 -16.19 -6.90
N ALA A 548 -7.04 -14.89 -6.90
CA ALA A 548 -5.73 -14.32 -6.62
C ALA A 548 -5.85 -12.93 -5.98
N VAL A 549 -4.79 -12.49 -5.30
CA VAL A 549 -4.68 -11.11 -4.81
C VAL A 549 -3.70 -10.37 -5.70
N VAL A 550 -4.13 -9.24 -6.26
CA VAL A 550 -3.35 -8.40 -7.17
C VAL A 550 -3.41 -6.97 -6.68
N ASN A 551 -2.25 -6.35 -6.43
CA ASN A 551 -2.12 -4.98 -5.90
C ASN A 551 -2.94 -4.76 -4.60
N GLY A 552 -3.08 -5.81 -3.79
CA GLY A 552 -3.86 -5.77 -2.56
C GLY A 552 -5.37 -5.87 -2.74
N GLN A 553 -5.86 -6.25 -3.93
CA GLN A 553 -7.27 -6.51 -4.20
C GLN A 553 -7.50 -7.99 -4.50
N LEU A 554 -8.52 -8.58 -3.88
CA LEU A 554 -8.90 -9.98 -4.10
C LEU A 554 -9.77 -10.09 -5.35
N MET A 555 -9.33 -10.89 -6.33
CA MET A 555 -9.95 -11.00 -7.65
C MET A 555 -10.35 -12.44 -7.98
N ALA A 556 -11.61 -12.63 -8.36
CA ALA A 556 -12.16 -13.88 -8.90
C ALA A 556 -12.26 -13.81 -10.43
N VAL A 557 -11.69 -14.79 -11.12
CA VAL A 557 -11.46 -14.76 -12.57
C VAL A 557 -12.11 -15.96 -13.26
N GLY A 558 -12.99 -15.69 -14.23
CA GLY A 558 -13.57 -16.72 -15.11
C GLY A 558 -14.48 -17.72 -14.38
N GLY A 559 -14.45 -18.96 -14.84
CA GLY A 559 -15.26 -20.07 -14.32
C GLY A 559 -16.50 -20.39 -15.15
N PHE A 560 -17.38 -21.23 -14.60
CA PHE A 560 -18.64 -21.66 -15.20
C PHE A 560 -19.79 -21.48 -14.21
N ASP A 561 -20.90 -20.92 -14.66
CA ASP A 561 -22.05 -20.55 -13.81
C ASP A 561 -23.19 -21.59 -13.80
N GLY A 562 -23.04 -22.70 -14.53
CA GLY A 562 -24.08 -23.71 -14.76
C GLY A 562 -24.64 -23.68 -16.18
N THR A 563 -24.48 -22.57 -16.91
CA THR A 563 -24.95 -22.39 -18.28
C THR A 563 -23.83 -21.95 -19.22
N THR A 564 -22.98 -21.02 -18.79
CA THR A 564 -22.04 -20.30 -19.65
C THR A 564 -20.64 -20.26 -19.05
N TYR A 565 -19.64 -20.43 -19.90
CA TYR A 565 -18.24 -20.15 -19.57
C TYR A 565 -18.03 -18.64 -19.45
N LEU A 566 -17.53 -18.20 -18.30
CA LEU A 566 -17.37 -16.78 -17.96
C LEU A 566 -16.03 -16.24 -18.45
N LYS A 567 -16.06 -14.99 -18.91
CA LYS A 567 -14.88 -14.15 -19.15
C LYS A 567 -14.79 -12.96 -18.20
N THR A 568 -15.82 -12.75 -17.38
CA THR A 568 -15.87 -11.65 -16.41
C THR A 568 -14.97 -11.93 -15.22
N ILE A 569 -14.56 -10.85 -14.57
CA ILE A 569 -13.84 -10.87 -13.30
C ILE A 569 -14.66 -10.14 -12.23
N GLU A 570 -14.46 -10.50 -10.98
CA GLU A 570 -15.06 -9.81 -9.84
C GLU A 570 -13.97 -9.43 -8.83
N VAL A 571 -14.00 -8.19 -8.35
CA VAL A 571 -13.08 -7.69 -7.32
C VAL A 571 -13.84 -7.50 -6.03
N PHE A 572 -13.33 -8.07 -4.95
CA PHE A 572 -13.92 -7.92 -3.62
C PHE A 572 -13.54 -6.58 -3.00
N ASP A 573 -14.55 -5.81 -2.62
CA ASP A 573 -14.44 -4.56 -1.88
C ASP A 573 -14.80 -4.83 -0.40
N PRO A 574 -13.81 -4.87 0.51
CA PRO A 574 -14.07 -5.17 1.92
C PRO A 574 -14.79 -4.02 2.64
N ASP A 575 -14.62 -2.77 2.19
CA ASP A 575 -15.20 -1.60 2.84
C ASP A 575 -16.70 -1.49 2.53
N ALA A 576 -17.06 -1.73 1.27
CA ALA A 576 -18.45 -1.82 0.84
C ALA A 576 -19.08 -3.21 1.08
N ASN A 577 -18.28 -4.20 1.48
CA ASN A 577 -18.66 -5.61 1.62
C ASN A 577 -19.46 -6.11 0.40
N THR A 578 -18.90 -5.93 -0.79
CA THR A 578 -19.54 -6.33 -2.06
C THR A 578 -18.51 -6.79 -3.09
N TRP A 579 -18.96 -7.50 -4.12
CA TRP A 579 -18.15 -7.85 -5.28
C TRP A 579 -18.51 -6.93 -6.45
N ARG A 580 -17.51 -6.27 -7.03
CA ARG A 580 -17.68 -5.43 -8.22
C ARG A 580 -17.35 -6.25 -9.47
N LEU A 581 -18.33 -6.37 -10.36
CA LEU A 581 -18.22 -7.09 -11.63
C LEU A 581 -17.59 -6.20 -12.69
N TYR A 582 -16.57 -6.72 -13.38
CA TYR A 582 -15.94 -6.05 -14.52
C TYR A 582 -16.02 -6.95 -15.77
N GLY A 583 -16.06 -6.31 -16.94
CA GLY A 583 -15.67 -6.96 -18.18
C GLY A 583 -14.25 -7.51 -18.04
N GLY A 584 -13.96 -8.64 -18.67
CA GLY A 584 -12.68 -9.33 -18.44
C GLY A 584 -12.13 -9.97 -19.70
N MET A 585 -11.36 -11.03 -19.49
CA MET A 585 -10.56 -11.80 -20.43
C MET A 585 -11.05 -11.82 -21.88
N ASN A 586 -10.09 -11.87 -22.80
CA ASN A 586 -10.35 -12.02 -24.23
C ASN A 586 -11.03 -13.37 -24.52
N TYR A 587 -10.65 -14.43 -23.78
CA TYR A 587 -11.25 -15.75 -23.88
C TYR A 587 -12.03 -16.16 -22.63
N ARG A 588 -13.08 -16.97 -22.84
CA ARG A 588 -13.80 -17.67 -21.75
C ARG A 588 -12.97 -18.87 -21.29
N ARG A 589 -12.79 -19.04 -19.98
CA ARG A 589 -11.91 -20.08 -19.41
C ARG A 589 -12.58 -20.75 -18.22
N LEU A 590 -12.72 -22.08 -18.28
CA LEU A 590 -13.02 -22.94 -17.12
C LEU A 590 -11.78 -23.75 -16.73
N GLY A 591 -11.45 -23.78 -15.43
CA GLY A 591 -10.38 -24.64 -14.93
C GLY A 591 -8.99 -24.27 -15.47
N GLY A 592 -8.79 -22.98 -15.77
CA GLY A 592 -7.46 -22.39 -15.92
C GLY A 592 -6.85 -22.10 -14.55
N GLY A 593 -5.53 -21.94 -14.51
CA GLY A 593 -4.84 -21.48 -13.31
C GLY A 593 -4.60 -19.97 -13.36
N VAL A 594 -4.45 -19.34 -12.19
CA VAL A 594 -4.03 -17.95 -12.08
C VAL A 594 -2.72 -17.85 -11.32
N GLY A 595 -1.84 -16.95 -11.74
CA GLY A 595 -0.60 -16.63 -11.03
C GLY A 595 -0.35 -15.13 -11.03
N VAL A 596 0.27 -14.62 -9.97
CA VAL A 596 0.53 -13.20 -9.79
C VAL A 596 2.03 -12.97 -9.74
N ILE A 597 2.52 -12.10 -10.60
CA ILE A 597 3.94 -11.75 -10.65
C ILE A 597 4.08 -10.29 -10.31
N LYS A 598 4.99 -10.01 -9.38
CA LYS A 598 5.47 -8.66 -9.14
C LYS A 598 6.41 -8.30 -10.27
N MET A 599 6.02 -7.35 -11.09
CA MET A 599 6.95 -6.80 -12.07
C MET A 599 8.13 -6.15 -11.34
N THR A 600 9.31 -6.11 -11.92
CA THR A 600 10.45 -5.35 -11.36
C THR A 600 10.74 -4.08 -12.17
N HIS A 601 10.04 -3.90 -13.30
CA HIS A 601 10.19 -2.78 -14.21
C HIS A 601 8.81 -2.39 -14.80
N CYS A 602 8.55 -1.09 -14.97
CA CYS A 602 7.50 -0.62 -15.86
C CYS A 602 8.00 -0.86 -17.29
N GLU A 603 7.54 -1.93 -17.93
CA GLU A 603 7.90 -2.22 -19.31
C GLU A 603 7.19 -1.24 -20.25
N SER A 604 7.87 -0.14 -20.60
CA SER A 604 7.46 0.67 -21.74
C SER A 604 8.01 0.16 -23.08
N HIS A 605 8.98 -0.78 -23.11
CA HIS A 605 9.72 -1.11 -24.34
C HIS A 605 10.21 -2.57 -24.51
N ILE A 606 9.43 -3.61 -24.17
CA ILE A 606 9.76 -5.01 -24.57
C ILE A 606 8.64 -5.70 -25.39
N TRP A 607 7.53 -5.02 -25.71
CA TRP A 607 6.45 -5.60 -26.52
C TRP A 607 6.15 -4.79 -27.77
#